data_AF-A0A529NZK4-F1
#
_entry.id   AF-A0A529NZK4-F1
#
_cell.length_a   1.000
_cell.length_b   1.000
_cell.length_c   1.000
_cell.angle_alpha   90.00
_cell.angle_beta   90.00
_cell.angle_gamma   90.00
#
_symmetry.space_group_name_H-M   'P 1'
#
loop_
_entity.id
_entity.type
_entity.pdbx_description
1 polymer ?
#
loop_
_entity_poly.entity_id
_entity_poly.type
_entity_poly.pdbx_seq_one_letter_code
_entity_poly.pdbx_strand_id
1 'polypeptide(L)'
;MVIKTESDLTPAVLAVMNRTEDPRLREILVSMVAHLHAFVREVRLTEVEFREATAMLNEIGQLHTDHHNEFVLMAGSLGVSSLVCLLNNGDRGQTETSQSLLGPFWRLSSPRVENGASIIRSETPGTPL
;
A
#
# COMPACT_ATOMS: atom_id res chain seq x y z
N MET A 1 18.53 0.36 -27.51
CA MET A 1 17.40 -0.17 -28.31
C MET A 1 16.54 1.01 -28.73
N VAL A 2 16.13 1.09 -29.99
CA VAL A 2 15.19 2.14 -30.45
C VAL A 2 13.78 1.63 -30.22
N ILE A 3 12.96 2.38 -29.49
CA ILE A 3 11.55 2.05 -29.19
C ILE A 3 10.70 2.57 -30.36
N LYS A 4 9.96 1.69 -31.03
CA LYS A 4 9.10 2.07 -32.18
C LYS A 4 7.63 1.77 -31.94
N THR A 5 7.31 0.77 -31.13
CA THR A 5 5.93 0.36 -30.81
C THR A 5 5.72 0.24 -29.29
N GLU A 6 4.46 0.12 -28.87
CA GLU A 6 4.12 -0.16 -27.46
C GLU A 6 4.67 -1.50 -26.94
N SER A 7 4.92 -2.47 -27.84
CA SER A 7 5.49 -3.77 -27.47
C SER A 7 6.99 -3.67 -27.18
N ASP A 8 7.68 -2.68 -27.77
CA ASP A 8 9.11 -2.46 -27.55
C ASP A 8 9.41 -1.83 -26.18
N LEU A 9 8.43 -1.11 -25.59
CA LEU A 9 8.64 -0.31 -24.39
C LEU A 9 8.91 -1.15 -23.14
N THR A 10 8.08 -2.15 -22.84
CA THR A 10 8.27 -2.98 -21.63
C THR A 10 9.64 -3.68 -21.62
N PRO A 11 10.07 -4.38 -22.69
CA PRO A 11 11.42 -4.96 -22.73
C PRO A 11 12.53 -3.94 -22.51
N ALA A 12 12.38 -2.72 -23.04
CA ALA A 12 13.35 -1.63 -22.84
C ALA A 12 13.49 -1.27 -21.35
N VAL A 13 12.37 -1.04 -20.67
CA VAL A 13 12.35 -0.61 -19.27
C VAL A 13 12.79 -1.76 -18.36
N LEU A 14 12.36 -3.00 -18.63
CA LEU A 14 12.82 -4.17 -17.88
C LEU A 14 14.33 -4.37 -18.00
N ALA A 15 14.94 -4.09 -19.15
CA ALA A 15 16.39 -4.14 -19.33
C ALA A 15 17.14 -3.10 -18.45
N VAL A 16 16.49 -1.98 -18.10
CA VAL A 16 17.01 -1.00 -17.14
C VAL A 16 16.87 -1.53 -15.72
N MET A 17 15.68 -2.01 -15.33
CA MET A 17 15.44 -2.54 -13.98
C MET A 17 16.37 -3.72 -13.65
N ASN A 18 16.69 -4.56 -14.64
CA ASN A 18 17.62 -5.68 -14.49
C ASN A 18 19.06 -5.28 -14.12
N ARG A 19 19.45 -4.01 -14.30
CA ARG A 19 20.78 -3.50 -13.91
C ARG A 19 20.86 -3.06 -12.45
N THR A 20 19.75 -3.10 -11.72
CA THR A 20 19.72 -2.81 -10.28
C THR A 20 20.64 -3.80 -9.55
N GLU A 21 21.58 -3.31 -8.75
CA GLU A 21 22.59 -4.14 -8.08
C GLU A 21 21.97 -5.07 -7.03
N ASP A 22 21.16 -4.50 -6.13
CA ASP A 22 20.43 -5.23 -5.10
C ASP A 22 19.49 -6.26 -5.76
N PRO A 23 19.71 -7.58 -5.54
CA PRO A 23 18.89 -8.62 -6.14
C PRO A 23 17.42 -8.56 -5.75
N ARG A 24 17.10 -8.19 -4.50
CA ARG A 24 15.71 -8.12 -4.02
C ARG A 24 15.00 -6.90 -4.58
N LEU A 25 15.66 -5.75 -4.59
CA LEU A 25 15.10 -4.55 -5.21
C LEU A 25 14.87 -4.77 -6.72
N ARG A 26 15.83 -5.43 -7.40
CA ARG A 26 15.70 -5.80 -8.81
C ARG A 26 14.45 -6.63 -9.07
N GLU A 27 14.22 -7.67 -8.26
CA GLU A 27 13.03 -8.53 -8.36
C GLU A 27 11.73 -7.71 -8.23
N ILE A 28 11.67 -6.83 -7.22
CA ILE A 28 10.51 -5.96 -6.97
C ILE A 28 10.26 -5.02 -8.16
N LEU A 29 11.29 -4.32 -8.63
CA LEU A 29 11.17 -3.35 -9.73
C LEU A 29 10.79 -4.01 -11.06
N VAL A 30 11.38 -5.16 -11.38
CA VAL A 30 11.05 -5.94 -12.59
C VAL A 30 9.58 -6.36 -12.57
N SER A 31 9.11 -6.92 -11.44
CA SER A 31 7.71 -7.33 -11.29
C SER A 31 6.74 -6.15 -11.34
N MET A 32 7.04 -5.07 -10.61
CA MET A 32 6.23 -3.85 -10.58
C MET A 32 6.03 -3.26 -11.97
N VAL A 33 7.12 -3.07 -12.74
CA VAL A 33 7.05 -2.51 -14.11
C VAL A 33 6.26 -3.43 -15.03
N ALA A 34 6.49 -4.76 -14.95
CA ALA A 34 5.78 -5.72 -15.79
C ALA A 34 4.26 -5.65 -15.57
N HIS A 35 3.80 -5.69 -14.31
CA HIS A 35 2.38 -5.63 -13.97
C HIS A 35 1.76 -4.26 -14.25
N LEU A 36 2.47 -3.17 -13.99
CA LEU A 36 1.97 -1.82 -14.27
C LEU A 36 1.77 -1.61 -15.78
N HIS A 37 2.74 -2.02 -16.61
CA HIS A 37 2.60 -1.91 -18.06
C HIS A 37 1.51 -2.84 -18.61
N ALA A 38 1.30 -4.01 -17.99
CA ALA A 38 0.20 -4.90 -18.35
C ALA A 38 -1.16 -4.23 -18.07
N PHE A 39 -1.35 -3.67 -16.88
CA PHE A 39 -2.56 -2.93 -16.51
C PHE A 39 -2.85 -1.77 -17.47
N VAL A 40 -1.85 -0.92 -17.76
CA VAL A 40 -2.00 0.23 -18.67
C VAL A 40 -2.48 -0.20 -20.06
N ARG A 41 -1.97 -1.32 -20.59
CA ARG A 41 -2.40 -1.86 -21.89
C ARG A 41 -3.79 -2.48 -21.82
N GLU A 42 -4.07 -3.25 -20.77
CA GLU A 42 -5.34 -3.94 -20.57
C GLU A 42 -6.51 -2.95 -20.62
N VAL A 43 -6.39 -1.84 -19.91
CA VAL A 43 -7.44 -0.81 -19.85
C VAL A 43 -7.34 0.22 -20.98
N ARG A 44 -6.28 0.15 -21.80
CA ARG A 44 -5.94 1.15 -22.83
C ARG A 44 -5.97 2.58 -22.29
N LEU A 45 -5.25 2.79 -21.19
CA LEU A 45 -5.25 4.05 -20.43
C LEU A 45 -4.99 5.25 -21.37
N THR A 46 -5.89 6.23 -21.35
CA THR A 46 -5.79 7.42 -22.19
C THR A 46 -4.91 8.50 -21.56
N GLU A 47 -4.48 9.47 -22.37
CA GLU A 47 -3.72 10.61 -21.86
C GLU A 47 -4.50 11.47 -20.85
N VAL A 48 -5.83 11.58 -21.02
CA VAL A 48 -6.69 12.34 -20.11
C VAL A 48 -6.76 11.63 -18.75
N GLU A 49 -7.08 10.34 -18.75
CA GLU A 49 -7.11 9.53 -17.53
C GLU A 49 -5.76 9.48 -16.83
N PHE A 50 -4.66 9.41 -17.60
CA PHE A 50 -3.30 9.45 -17.03
C PHE A 50 -3.02 10.79 -16.33
N ARG A 51 -3.43 11.92 -16.91
CA ARG A 51 -3.29 13.24 -16.27
C ARG A 51 -4.13 13.33 -14.98
N GLU A 52 -5.34 12.82 -14.99
CA GLU A 52 -6.20 12.81 -13.80
C GLU A 52 -5.64 11.90 -12.69
N ALA A 53 -5.21 10.68 -13.05
CA ALA A 53 -4.60 9.75 -12.11
C ALA A 53 -3.32 10.33 -11.47
N THR A 54 -2.45 10.95 -12.27
CA THR A 54 -1.23 11.59 -11.75
C THR A 54 -1.53 12.82 -10.89
N ALA A 55 -2.56 13.60 -11.21
CA ALA A 55 -3.00 14.71 -10.35
C ALA A 55 -3.45 14.21 -8.97
N MET A 56 -4.23 13.12 -8.93
CA MET A 56 -4.65 12.48 -7.67
C MET A 56 -3.46 11.97 -6.86
N LEU A 57 -2.50 11.29 -7.49
CA LEU A 57 -1.29 10.81 -6.81
C LEU A 57 -0.44 11.96 -6.25
N ASN A 58 -0.37 13.09 -6.95
CA ASN A 58 0.32 14.28 -6.47
C ASN A 58 -0.42 14.90 -5.27
N GLU A 59 -1.75 14.97 -5.30
CA GLU A 59 -2.56 15.44 -4.18
C GLU A 59 -2.37 14.58 -2.93
N ILE A 60 -2.39 13.24 -3.09
CA ILE A 60 -2.06 12.29 -2.02
C ILE A 60 -0.68 12.59 -1.42
N GLY A 61 0.31 12.89 -2.26
CA GLY A 61 1.65 13.27 -1.81
C GLY A 61 1.67 14.60 -1.05
N GLN A 62 0.87 15.58 -1.47
CA GLN A 62 0.79 16.91 -0.81
C GLN A 62 0.06 16.87 0.54
N LEU A 63 -0.88 15.94 0.70
CA LEU A 63 -1.63 15.75 1.95
C LEU A 63 -0.85 14.95 3.01
N HIS A 64 0.35 14.45 2.69
CA HIS A 64 1.19 13.75 3.64
C HIS A 64 1.72 14.69 4.74
N THR A 65 1.49 14.31 5.99
CA THR A 65 2.00 14.98 7.20
C THR A 65 2.54 13.95 8.20
N ASP A 66 3.17 14.40 9.28
CA ASP A 66 3.66 13.51 10.35
C ASP A 66 2.56 12.67 11.03
N HIS A 67 1.29 13.06 10.85
CA HIS A 67 0.13 12.39 11.44
C HIS A 67 -0.83 11.78 10.42
N HIS A 68 -0.65 12.09 9.12
CA HIS A 68 -1.53 11.60 8.04
C HIS A 68 -0.70 11.11 6.87
N ASN A 69 -0.93 9.88 6.46
CA ASN A 69 -0.30 9.30 5.27
C ASN A 69 -1.40 8.79 4.34
N GLU A 70 -1.83 9.66 3.42
CA GLU A 70 -2.90 9.35 2.47
C GLU A 70 -2.55 8.19 1.53
N PHE A 71 -1.27 7.99 1.24
CA PHE A 71 -0.84 6.86 0.43
C PHE A 71 -1.10 5.52 1.13
N VAL A 72 -0.84 5.45 2.44
CA VAL A 72 -1.15 4.26 3.26
C VAL A 72 -2.65 4.06 3.40
N LEU A 73 -3.44 5.14 3.50
CA LEU A 73 -4.91 5.06 3.50
C LEU A 73 -5.43 4.49 2.17
N MET A 74 -4.96 5.01 1.04
CA MET A 74 -5.26 4.47 -0.29
C MET A 74 -4.87 2.99 -0.39
N ALA A 75 -3.68 2.60 0.09
CA ALA A 75 -3.26 1.19 0.12
C ALA A 75 -4.17 0.32 0.99
N GLY A 76 -4.73 0.88 2.07
CA GLY A 76 -5.79 0.28 2.88
C GLY A 76 -7.06 0.02 2.06
N SER A 77 -7.58 1.05 1.39
CA SER A 77 -8.80 0.97 0.57
C SER A 77 -8.66 0.02 -0.62
N LEU A 78 -7.47 -0.07 -1.22
CA LEU A 78 -7.16 -0.99 -2.31
C LEU A 78 -6.84 -2.43 -1.84
N GLY A 79 -6.83 -2.68 -0.52
CA GLY A 79 -6.55 -3.99 0.07
C GLY A 79 -5.07 -4.42 0.04
N VAL A 80 -4.17 -3.59 -0.49
CA VAL A 80 -2.72 -3.85 -0.56
C VAL A 80 -2.15 -4.08 0.84
N SER A 81 -2.54 -3.21 1.76
CA SER A 81 -2.20 -3.25 3.18
C SER A 81 -2.56 -4.62 3.82
N SER A 82 -3.78 -5.10 3.57
CA SER A 82 -4.24 -6.42 4.06
C SER A 82 -3.49 -7.58 3.40
N LEU A 83 -3.22 -7.50 2.09
CA LEU A 83 -2.46 -8.52 1.37
C LEU A 83 -1.05 -8.65 1.92
N VAL A 84 -0.37 -7.53 2.18
CA VAL A 84 0.97 -7.52 2.82
C VAL A 84 0.90 -8.16 4.20
N CYS A 85 -0.11 -7.83 5.01
CA CYS A 85 -0.30 -8.43 6.33
C CYS A 85 -0.44 -9.96 6.24
N LEU A 86 -1.31 -10.45 5.36
CA LEU A 86 -1.55 -11.89 5.18
C LEU A 86 -0.30 -12.65 4.70
N LEU A 87 0.49 -12.05 3.81
CA LEU A 87 1.74 -12.65 3.31
C LEU A 87 2.82 -12.79 4.38
N ASN A 88 2.82 -11.93 5.40
CA ASN A 88 3.93 -11.80 6.34
C ASN A 88 3.60 -12.21 7.78
N ASN A 89 2.33 -12.13 8.20
CA ASN A 89 1.94 -12.29 9.61
C ASN A 89 1.20 -13.60 9.91
N GLY A 90 1.13 -14.55 8.97
CA GLY A 90 0.56 -15.88 9.18
C GLY A 90 1.62 -16.97 9.11
N ASP A 91 1.69 -17.81 10.14
CA ASP A 91 2.72 -18.83 10.32
C ASP A 91 2.45 -20.08 9.45
N ARG A 92 2.50 -19.94 8.12
CA ARG A 92 2.22 -21.02 7.13
C ARG A 92 0.90 -21.76 7.39
N GLY A 93 -0.11 -21.05 7.90
CA GLY A 93 -1.35 -21.60 8.42
C GLY A 93 -1.36 -21.56 9.95
N GLN A 94 -2.02 -20.56 10.53
CA GLN A 94 -2.38 -20.58 11.95
C GLN A 94 -3.87 -20.32 12.14
N THR A 95 -4.44 -21.11 13.06
CA THR A 95 -5.84 -21.53 13.14
C THR A 95 -6.63 -20.87 14.28
N GLU A 96 -6.06 -19.92 15.02
CA GLU A 96 -6.71 -19.39 16.24
C GLU A 96 -7.08 -17.91 16.20
N THR A 97 -6.26 -17.01 15.62
CA THR A 97 -6.60 -15.58 15.50
C THR A 97 -6.08 -14.96 14.20
N SER A 98 -6.99 -14.39 13.41
CA SER A 98 -6.66 -13.71 12.16
C SER A 98 -5.90 -12.41 12.43
N GLN A 99 -4.90 -12.13 11.59
CA GLN A 99 -4.10 -10.92 11.68
C GLN A 99 -4.78 -9.77 10.93
N SER A 100 -4.55 -8.56 11.42
CA SER A 100 -4.93 -7.32 10.77
C SER A 100 -3.82 -6.29 10.96
N LEU A 101 -3.80 -5.26 10.12
CA LEU A 101 -2.87 -4.16 10.31
C LEU A 101 -3.23 -3.35 11.54
N LEU A 102 -2.19 -2.78 12.16
CA LEU A 102 -2.30 -1.97 13.37
C LEU A 102 -3.21 -0.74 13.19
N GLY A 103 -3.25 -0.18 11.98
CA GLY A 103 -3.94 1.08 11.69
C GLY A 103 -3.21 2.32 12.26
N PRO A 104 -3.70 3.53 11.96
CA PRO A 104 -2.98 4.78 12.28
C PRO A 104 -3.19 5.27 13.72
N PHE A 105 -4.09 4.66 14.49
CA PHE A 105 -4.54 5.20 15.78
C PHE A 105 -3.82 4.60 16.99
N TRP A 106 -2.87 3.69 16.78
CA TRP A 106 -2.08 3.15 17.89
C TRP A 106 -1.17 4.21 18.49
N ARG A 107 -1.06 4.22 19.82
CA ARG A 107 -0.16 5.12 20.55
C ARG A 107 0.63 4.37 21.62
N LEU A 108 1.89 4.75 21.76
CA LEU A 108 2.73 4.33 22.88
C LEU A 108 2.15 4.82 24.22
N SER A 109 2.50 4.09 25.28
CA SER A 109 2.25 4.51 26.66
C SER A 109 0.78 4.69 27.01
N SER A 110 -0.10 3.82 26.51
CA SER A 110 -1.48 3.79 26.99
C SER A 110 -1.51 3.50 28.51
N PRO A 111 -2.39 4.16 29.29
CA PRO A 111 -2.49 3.90 30.72
C PRO A 111 -2.88 2.45 30.98
N ARG A 112 -2.23 1.80 31.96
CA ARG A 112 -2.62 0.45 32.39
C ARG A 112 -4.01 0.50 33.06
N VAL A 113 -4.78 -0.55 32.83
CA VAL A 113 -6.10 -0.76 33.43
C VAL A 113 -6.15 -2.13 34.07
N GLU A 114 -6.85 -2.25 35.21
CA GLU A 114 -7.09 -3.55 35.82
C GLU A 114 -8.16 -4.33 35.06
N ASN A 115 -8.19 -5.65 35.26
CA ASN A 115 -9.21 -6.50 34.65
C ASN A 115 -10.61 -6.09 35.13
N GLY A 116 -11.55 -5.91 34.18
CA GLY A 116 -12.91 -5.46 34.46
C GLY A 116 -13.07 -3.94 34.64
N ALA A 117 -11.98 -3.15 34.59
CA ALA A 117 -12.07 -1.70 34.66
C ALA A 117 -12.44 -1.06 33.30
N SER A 118 -12.99 0.16 33.34
CA SER A 118 -13.28 0.93 32.13
C SER A 118 -12.03 1.56 31.52
N ILE A 119 -11.93 1.55 30.20
CA ILE A 119 -10.93 2.29 29.42
C ILE A 119 -11.36 3.74 29.10
N ILE A 120 -12.62 4.11 29.35
CA ILE A 120 -13.13 5.47 29.13
C ILE A 120 -12.52 6.39 30.20
N ARG A 121 -12.02 7.55 29.79
CA ARG A 121 -11.33 8.54 30.64
C ARG A 121 -11.92 9.96 30.56
N SER A 122 -12.97 10.15 29.78
CA SER A 122 -13.65 11.43 29.55
C SER A 122 -15.16 11.21 29.49
N GLU A 123 -15.94 12.29 29.57
CA GLU A 123 -17.36 12.25 29.25
C GLU A 123 -17.54 11.91 27.76
N THR A 124 -17.78 10.63 27.48
CA THR A 124 -17.95 10.10 26.13
C THR A 124 -19.35 9.51 26.02
N PRO A 125 -20.26 10.12 25.25
CA PRO A 125 -21.61 9.59 25.04
C PRO A 125 -21.57 8.21 24.36
N GLY A 126 -22.39 7.26 24.84
CA GLY A 126 -22.52 5.94 24.23
C GLY A 126 -23.08 4.89 25.21
N THR A 127 -23.57 3.78 24.66
CA THR A 127 -23.98 2.62 25.47
C THR A 127 -22.72 1.88 25.97
N PRO A 128 -22.63 1.54 27.26
CA PRO A 128 -21.54 0.71 27.77
C PRO A 128 -21.48 -0.67 27.07
N LEU A 129 -20.27 -1.14 26.75
CA LEU A 129 -19.97 -2.46 26.18
C LEU A 129 -19.09 -3.28 27.13
#